data_AF-A0A2A9A8S5-F1
#
_entry.id   AF-A0A2A9A8S5-F1
#
_cell.length_a   1.000
_cell.length_b   1.000
_cell.length_c   1.000
_cell.angle_alpha   90.00
_cell.angle_beta   90.00
_cell.angle_gamma   90.00
#
_symmetry.space_group_name_H-M   'P 1'
#
loop_
_entity.id
_entity.type
_entity.pdbx_description
1 polymer ?
#
loop_
_entity_poly.entity_id
_entity_poly.type
_entity_poly.pdbx_seq_one_letter_code
_entity_poly.pdbx_strand_id
1 'polypeptide(L)'
;MNLILKEIAVNKTIFIMLFIGFVLTIWPILIAMSTRDYYDEKFYDSKNGYFNYYYSVQLTNMGEINFEQFQTLVESDFKNASVITNDIRITIPDIGHVIMNGLLNKNWSPPLLKGSQIGQDEKNSVIVGKKIYKNMETIKLFNKEYTVKGVAGENTGYEYNIKIYVSLNDMPDEVKQMIQKDNTFQMIVRSNENPIKEIETFIQHMKQNNKDINAKVISEKENYEKEKNSSEAVEELLSFPYRLLCIALITSIIVSYYWIYTKKKSLSLRKALGASNVNLFIFIFSQLFLCAITASACAICIQWIFSILSENIIEFTSYSISLQSTHIVMCVFLSLTIAFILSVIPFVYVLKSEPAKALKE
;
A
#
# COMPACT_ATOMS: atom_id res chain seq x y z
N MET A 1 -23.44 20.43 -26.74
CA MET A 1 -23.43 18.95 -26.63
C MET A 1 -23.82 18.24 -27.92
N ASN A 2 -24.98 18.51 -28.53
CA ASN A 2 -25.44 17.81 -29.75
C ASN A 2 -24.48 17.88 -30.95
N LEU A 3 -23.81 19.02 -31.18
CA LEU A 3 -22.82 19.15 -32.26
C LEU A 3 -21.55 18.33 -32.03
N ILE A 4 -21.13 18.18 -30.77
CA ILE A 4 -19.96 17.38 -30.39
C ILE A 4 -20.26 15.89 -30.62
N LEU A 5 -21.41 15.42 -30.14
CA LEU A 5 -21.85 14.02 -30.32
C LEU A 5 -22.03 13.66 -31.80
N LYS A 6 -22.62 14.56 -32.59
CA LYS A 6 -22.78 14.37 -34.04
C LYS A 6 -21.43 14.27 -34.75
N GLU A 7 -20.44 15.06 -34.36
CA GLU A 7 -19.11 15.03 -34.98
C GLU A 7 -18.30 13.79 -34.59
N ILE A 8 -18.46 13.30 -33.35
CA ILE A 8 -17.91 12.01 -32.90
C ILE A 8 -18.53 10.87 -33.73
N ALA A 9 -19.85 10.91 -33.95
CA ALA A 9 -20.54 9.91 -34.77
C ALA A 9 -20.12 9.90 -36.25
N VAL A 10 -19.56 10.99 -36.77
CA VAL A 10 -19.02 11.05 -38.14
C VAL A 10 -17.59 10.50 -38.19
N ASN A 11 -16.77 10.74 -37.16
CA ASN A 11 -15.36 10.34 -37.11
C ASN A 11 -15.11 9.17 -36.14
N LYS A 12 -15.96 8.14 -36.19
CA LYS A 12 -15.98 7.05 -35.19
C LYS A 12 -14.63 6.34 -35.08
N THR A 13 -13.95 6.06 -36.19
CA THR A 13 -12.69 5.30 -36.19
C THR A 13 -11.59 6.02 -35.41
N ILE A 14 -11.43 7.33 -35.63
CA ILE A 14 -10.39 8.11 -34.93
C ILE A 14 -10.75 8.29 -33.46
N PHE A 15 -12.04 8.47 -33.16
CA PHE A 15 -12.51 8.53 -31.78
C PHE A 15 -12.28 7.21 -31.03
N ILE A 16 -12.49 6.06 -31.69
CA ILE A 16 -12.18 4.74 -31.13
C ILE A 16 -10.67 4.58 -30.89
N MET A 17 -9.82 5.03 -31.81
CA MET A 17 -8.36 5.00 -31.62
C MET A 17 -7.93 5.86 -30.42
N LEU A 18 -8.47 7.08 -30.28
CA LEU A 18 -8.23 7.92 -29.12
C LEU A 18 -8.71 7.26 -27.84
N PHE A 19 -9.92 6.70 -27.85
CA PHE A 19 -10.52 6.00 -26.72
C PHE A 19 -9.63 4.83 -26.26
N ILE A 20 -9.17 3.98 -27.18
CA ILE A 20 -8.25 2.88 -26.88
C ILE A 20 -6.94 3.43 -26.28
N GLY A 21 -6.39 4.51 -26.85
CA GLY A 21 -5.21 5.18 -26.31
C GLY A 21 -5.41 5.63 -24.86
N PHE A 22 -6.53 6.29 -24.56
CA PHE A 22 -6.87 6.68 -23.18
C PHE A 22 -7.02 5.48 -22.25
N VAL A 23 -7.73 4.42 -22.66
CA VAL A 23 -7.89 3.20 -21.82
C VAL A 23 -6.53 2.58 -21.53
N LEU A 24 -5.66 2.44 -22.53
CA LEU A 24 -4.30 1.88 -22.37
C LEU A 24 -3.37 2.78 -21.56
N THR A 25 -3.68 4.07 -21.42
CA THR A 25 -2.91 5.00 -20.58
C THR A 25 -3.38 4.93 -19.13
N ILE A 26 -4.69 4.77 -18.90
CA ILE A 26 -5.31 4.82 -17.56
C ILE A 26 -5.23 3.46 -16.85
N TRP A 27 -5.59 2.38 -17.54
CA TRP A 27 -5.78 1.08 -16.91
C TRP A 27 -4.48 0.48 -16.32
N PRO A 28 -3.31 0.56 -16.99
CA PRO A 28 -2.06 0.10 -16.38
C PRO A 28 -1.69 0.84 -15.09
N ILE A 29 -1.99 2.15 -14.99
CA ILE A 29 -1.76 2.89 -13.75
C ILE A 29 -2.66 2.38 -12.62
N LEU A 30 -3.91 2.03 -12.92
CA LEU A 30 -4.80 1.43 -11.92
C LEU A 30 -4.27 0.10 -11.39
N ILE A 31 -3.72 -0.73 -12.26
CA ILE A 31 -3.04 -1.98 -11.88
C ILE A 31 -1.80 -1.68 -11.03
N ALA A 32 -1.00 -0.67 -11.41
CA ALA A 32 0.19 -0.26 -10.67
C ALA A 32 -0.15 0.22 -9.26
N MET A 33 -1.18 1.06 -9.12
CA MET A 33 -1.66 1.56 -7.82
C MET A 33 -2.13 0.42 -6.94
N SER A 34 -3.01 -0.44 -7.45
CA SER A 34 -3.51 -1.58 -6.70
C SER A 34 -2.42 -2.56 -6.28
N THR A 35 -1.46 -2.82 -7.17
CA THR A 35 -0.29 -3.65 -6.86
C THR A 35 0.55 -3.02 -5.76
N ARG A 36 0.81 -1.71 -5.84
CA ARG A 36 1.54 -0.98 -4.81
C ARG A 36 0.84 -1.06 -3.45
N ASP A 37 -0.46 -0.79 -3.41
CA ASP A 37 -1.24 -0.83 -2.16
C ASP A 37 -1.18 -2.22 -1.50
N TYR A 38 -1.27 -3.29 -2.29
CA TYR A 38 -1.12 -4.66 -1.80
C TYR A 38 0.27 -4.95 -1.20
N TYR A 39 1.35 -4.49 -1.84
CA TYR A 39 2.69 -4.68 -1.32
C TYR A 39 2.99 -3.78 -0.12
N ASP A 40 2.43 -2.58 -0.08
CA ASP A 40 2.51 -1.67 1.06
C ASP A 40 1.80 -2.29 2.28
N GLU A 41 0.59 -2.81 2.10
CA GLU A 41 -0.16 -3.55 3.13
C GLU A 41 0.65 -4.76 3.64
N LYS A 42 1.14 -5.59 2.72
CA LYS A 42 1.99 -6.75 3.07
C LYS A 42 3.25 -6.34 3.82
N PHE A 43 3.89 -5.24 3.43
CA PHE A 43 5.06 -4.71 4.12
C PHE A 43 4.70 -4.34 5.56
N TYR A 44 3.63 -3.58 5.79
CA TYR A 44 3.24 -3.20 7.15
C TYR A 44 2.77 -4.41 7.96
N ASP A 45 2.12 -5.40 7.36
CA ASP A 45 1.77 -6.65 8.03
C ASP A 45 3.01 -7.42 8.52
N SER A 46 4.10 -7.40 7.73
CA SER A 46 5.39 -7.94 8.16
C SER A 46 5.92 -7.21 9.39
N LYS A 47 5.64 -5.91 9.53
CA LYS A 47 5.95 -5.07 10.70
C LYS A 47 4.85 -5.08 11.78
N ASN A 48 3.92 -6.03 11.70
CA ASN A 48 2.79 -6.21 12.62
C ASN A 48 1.75 -5.06 12.53
N GLY A 49 1.46 -4.56 11.34
CA GLY A 49 0.42 -3.57 11.06
C GLY A 49 0.94 -2.13 10.97
N TYR A 50 0.11 -1.26 10.38
CA TYR A 50 0.42 0.14 10.12
C TYR A 50 0.17 1.06 11.34
N PHE A 51 1.16 1.91 11.66
CA PHE A 51 1.11 2.94 12.70
C PHE A 51 1.79 4.23 12.21
N ASN A 52 1.41 5.38 12.76
CA ASN A 52 2.03 6.66 12.37
C ASN A 52 3.48 6.82 12.86
N TYR A 53 3.81 6.18 13.99
CA TYR A 53 5.11 6.26 14.65
C TYR A 53 5.64 4.86 14.95
N TYR A 54 6.91 4.63 14.61
CA TYR A 54 7.68 3.45 14.96
C TYR A 54 9.01 3.88 15.57
N TYR A 55 9.33 3.30 16.73
CA TYR A 55 10.59 3.51 17.42
C TYR A 55 11.20 2.16 17.80
N SER A 56 12.44 1.94 17.38
CA SER A 56 13.27 0.85 17.89
C SER A 56 13.94 1.32 19.17
N VAL A 57 13.69 0.61 20.27
CA VAL A 57 14.33 0.83 21.56
C VAL A 57 15.22 -0.37 21.85
N GLN A 58 16.53 -0.12 21.85
CA GLN A 58 17.55 -1.11 22.16
C GLN A 58 18.12 -0.83 23.54
N LEU A 59 17.97 -1.78 24.46
CA LEU A 59 18.51 -1.75 25.80
C LEU A 59 19.71 -2.69 25.87
N THR A 60 20.85 -2.21 26.35
CA THR A 60 22.06 -3.03 26.58
C THR A 60 22.50 -2.93 28.03
N ASN A 61 23.30 -3.91 28.48
CA ASN A 61 23.77 -4.04 29.87
C ASN A 61 22.62 -4.17 30.89
N MET A 62 21.56 -4.88 30.53
CA MET A 62 20.41 -5.08 31.42
C MET A 62 20.71 -6.01 32.59
N GLY A 63 21.74 -6.86 32.47
CA GLY A 63 21.97 -7.94 33.42
C GLY A 63 20.88 -9.00 33.31
N GLU A 64 20.56 -9.66 34.42
CA GLU A 64 19.48 -10.65 34.48
C GLU A 64 18.11 -9.97 34.40
N ILE A 65 17.31 -10.35 33.41
CA ILE A 65 16.00 -9.76 33.13
C ILE A 65 14.94 -10.56 33.88
N ASN A 66 14.29 -9.93 34.86
CA ASN A 66 13.03 -10.42 35.39
C ASN A 66 11.90 -10.06 34.41
N PHE A 67 11.51 -11.02 33.57
CA PHE A 67 10.51 -10.80 32.50
C PHE A 67 9.14 -10.35 33.02
N GLU A 68 8.72 -10.79 34.21
CA GLU A 68 7.46 -10.38 34.82
C GLU A 68 7.49 -8.90 35.20
N GLN A 69 8.51 -8.50 35.99
CA GLN A 69 8.68 -7.10 36.39
C GLN A 69 8.88 -6.17 35.20
N PHE A 70 9.66 -6.62 34.21
CA PHE A 70 9.91 -5.85 33.00
C PHE A 70 8.63 -5.64 32.19
N GLN A 71 7.80 -6.68 32.02
CA GLN A 71 6.52 -6.56 31.33
C GLN A 71 5.57 -5.62 32.10
N THR A 72 5.46 -5.76 33.43
CA THR A 72 4.63 -4.87 34.25
C THR A 72 5.06 -3.39 34.14
N LEU A 73 6.36 -3.12 34.08
CA LEU A 73 6.87 -1.77 33.89
C LEU A 73 6.47 -1.20 32.52
N VAL A 74 6.60 -2.00 31.46
CA VAL A 74 6.18 -1.59 30.10
C VAL A 74 4.67 -1.35 30.05
N GLU A 75 3.85 -2.20 30.66
CA GLU A 75 2.39 -2.01 30.74
C GLU A 75 2.00 -0.74 31.51
N SER A 76 2.76 -0.37 32.55
CA SER A 76 2.56 0.87 33.32
C SER A 76 2.91 2.13 32.52
N ASP A 77 4.08 2.11 31.86
CA ASP A 77 4.67 3.30 31.25
C ASP A 77 4.11 3.58 29.84
N PHE A 78 3.69 2.53 29.12
CA PHE A 78 3.12 2.64 27.78
C PHE A 78 1.61 2.41 27.78
N LYS A 79 0.86 3.49 27.99
CA LYS A 79 -0.62 3.46 28.06
C LYS A 79 -1.29 3.47 26.70
N ASN A 80 -0.70 4.17 25.74
CA ASN A 80 -1.28 4.34 24.40
C ASN A 80 -0.48 3.58 23.34
N ALA A 81 0.84 3.56 23.46
CA ALA A 81 1.69 2.89 22.49
C ALA A 81 1.64 1.37 22.65
N SER A 82 1.65 0.62 21.55
CA SER A 82 1.88 -0.83 21.61
C SER A 82 3.38 -1.11 21.61
N VAL A 83 3.80 -2.04 22.47
CA VAL A 83 5.19 -2.47 22.58
C VAL A 83 5.28 -3.97 22.33
N ILE A 84 6.13 -4.35 21.39
CA ILE A 84 6.39 -5.75 21.03
C ILE A 84 7.90 -6.01 20.94
N THR A 85 8.31 -7.26 21.04
CA THR A 85 9.68 -7.66 20.69
C THR A 85 9.88 -7.57 19.19
N ASN A 86 11.14 -7.49 18.76
CA ASN A 86 11.49 -7.85 17.39
C ASN A 86 11.07 -9.29 17.05
N ASP A 87 11.03 -9.59 15.76
CA ASP A 87 10.72 -10.93 15.24
C ASP A 87 11.79 -11.94 15.71
N ILE A 88 11.40 -12.84 16.61
CA ILE A 88 12.26 -13.90 17.11
C ILE A 88 12.07 -15.13 16.22
N ARG A 89 13.06 -15.41 15.38
CA ARG A 89 13.04 -16.55 14.45
C ARG A 89 13.52 -17.81 15.17
N ILE A 90 12.63 -18.78 15.34
CA ILE A 90 12.91 -20.01 16.09
C ILE A 90 12.35 -21.23 15.38
N THR A 91 12.95 -22.39 15.66
CA THR A 91 12.44 -23.69 15.23
C THR A 91 11.82 -24.37 16.43
N ILE A 92 10.51 -24.61 16.37
CA ILE A 92 9.79 -25.31 17.44
C ILE A 92 9.60 -26.78 17.03
N PRO A 93 9.87 -27.75 17.93
CA PRO A 93 9.55 -29.16 17.67
C PRO A 93 8.10 -29.35 17.19
N ASP A 94 7.87 -30.26 16.25
CA ASP A 94 6.55 -30.62 15.69
C ASP A 94 5.78 -29.53 14.90
N ILE A 95 6.30 -28.29 14.90
CA ILE A 95 5.76 -27.15 14.16
C ILE A 95 6.70 -26.75 13.01
N GLY A 96 8.01 -26.67 13.28
CA GLY A 96 9.02 -26.21 12.33
C GLY A 96 9.44 -24.75 12.56
N HIS A 97 9.85 -24.09 11.48
CA HIS A 97 10.31 -22.69 11.53
C HIS A 97 9.13 -21.74 11.68
N VAL A 98 9.18 -20.89 12.72
CA VAL A 98 8.16 -19.88 13.02
C VAL A 98 8.80 -18.57 13.44
N ILE A 99 8.01 -17.50 13.38
CA ILE A 99 8.35 -16.21 13.94
C ILE A 99 7.55 -16.03 15.22
N MET A 100 8.22 -15.72 16.33
CA MET A 100 7.57 -15.43 17.60
C MET A 100 7.71 -13.95 17.92
N ASN A 101 6.62 -13.31 18.32
CA ASN A 101 6.60 -11.95 18.82
C ASN A 101 6.09 -11.95 20.27
N GLY A 102 6.88 -11.35 21.15
CA GLY A 102 6.48 -11.06 22.52
C GLY A 102 5.60 -9.82 22.54
N LEU A 103 4.41 -9.95 23.11
CA LEU A 103 3.56 -8.82 23.45
C LEU A 103 4.01 -8.32 24.82
N LEU A 104 4.53 -7.09 24.89
CA LEU A 104 4.95 -6.49 26.15
C LEU A 104 3.82 -5.70 26.80
N ASN A 105 2.83 -5.29 26.01
CA ASN A 105 1.58 -4.76 26.51
C ASN A 105 0.42 -5.18 25.61
N LYS A 106 -0.81 -4.84 26.03
CA LYS A 106 -2.06 -5.33 25.44
C LYS A 106 -2.78 -4.26 24.62
N ASN A 107 -2.07 -3.20 24.21
CA ASN A 107 -2.63 -2.07 23.46
C ASN A 107 -2.89 -2.41 21.98
N TRP A 108 -2.49 -3.60 21.52
CA TRP A 108 -2.75 -4.08 20.17
C TRP A 108 -2.79 -5.61 20.13
N SER A 109 -3.54 -6.15 19.16
CA SER A 109 -3.55 -7.55 18.77
C SER A 109 -3.47 -7.66 17.25
N PRO A 110 -2.86 -8.73 16.70
CA PRO A 110 -2.97 -9.00 15.27
C PRO A 110 -4.43 -9.17 14.85
N PRO A 111 -4.75 -8.96 13.55
CA PRO A 111 -6.04 -9.33 12.98
C PRO A 111 -6.36 -10.80 13.27
N LEU A 112 -7.59 -11.07 13.74
CA LEU A 112 -8.02 -12.40 14.17
C LEU A 112 -9.10 -12.94 13.23
N LEU A 113 -8.85 -14.12 12.66
CA LEU A 113 -9.85 -14.88 11.92
C LEU A 113 -10.84 -15.59 12.85
N LYS A 114 -10.37 -15.93 14.06
CA LYS A 114 -11.14 -16.64 15.10
C LYS A 114 -10.61 -16.27 16.48
N GLY A 115 -11.50 -16.28 17.46
CA GLY A 115 -11.15 -16.15 18.88
C GLY A 115 -11.06 -14.70 19.34
N SER A 116 -10.28 -14.45 20.39
CA SER A 116 -10.14 -13.13 21.02
C SER A 116 -8.68 -12.77 21.27
N GLN A 117 -8.46 -11.49 21.58
CA GLN A 117 -7.17 -10.99 22.05
C GLN A 117 -6.83 -11.64 23.41
N ILE A 118 -5.55 -11.64 23.78
CA ILE A 118 -5.10 -12.17 25.07
C ILE A 118 -5.48 -11.20 26.20
N GLY A 119 -6.24 -11.68 27.19
CA GLY A 119 -6.69 -10.88 28.33
C GLY A 119 -5.59 -10.57 29.35
N GLN A 120 -5.86 -9.67 30.31
CA GLN A 120 -4.87 -9.21 31.31
C GLN A 120 -4.36 -10.35 32.23
N ASP A 121 -5.24 -11.25 32.67
CA ASP A 121 -4.91 -12.32 33.64
C ASP A 121 -4.70 -13.69 32.99
N GLU A 122 -4.71 -13.75 31.65
CA GLU A 122 -4.66 -15.02 30.92
C GLU A 122 -3.22 -15.51 30.75
N LYS A 123 -2.76 -16.31 31.72
CA LYS A 123 -1.45 -16.97 31.66
C LYS A 123 -1.42 -18.07 30.61
N ASN A 124 -0.24 -18.33 30.07
CA ASN A 124 0.02 -19.40 29.09
C ASN A 124 -0.95 -19.37 27.89
N SER A 125 -1.37 -18.18 27.47
CA SER A 125 -2.25 -17.99 26.33
C SER A 125 -1.46 -17.51 25.12
N VAL A 126 -1.89 -17.94 23.93
CA VAL A 126 -1.19 -17.67 22.67
C VAL A 126 -2.16 -17.36 21.55
N ILE A 127 -1.74 -16.46 20.65
CA ILE A 127 -2.38 -16.28 19.34
C ILE A 127 -1.45 -16.90 18.30
N VAL A 128 -2.00 -17.78 17.47
CA VAL A 128 -1.22 -18.52 16.46
C VAL A 128 -1.67 -18.15 15.06
N GLY A 129 -0.74 -18.03 14.13
CA GLY A 129 -1.06 -17.82 12.73
C GLY A 129 -1.83 -18.99 12.12
N LYS A 130 -2.66 -18.72 11.12
CA LYS A 130 -3.50 -19.70 10.40
C LYS A 130 -2.74 -20.96 9.94
N LYS A 131 -1.47 -20.83 9.49
CA LYS A 131 -0.69 -21.99 9.00
C LYS A 131 -0.15 -22.87 10.13
N ILE A 132 -0.07 -22.33 11.35
CA ILE A 132 0.40 -23.04 12.55
C ILE A 132 -0.77 -23.72 13.27
N TYR A 133 -1.95 -23.11 13.20
CA TYR A 133 -3.15 -23.62 13.85
C TYR A 133 -3.65 -24.94 13.23
N LYS A 134 -3.65 -26.02 14.02
CA LYS A 134 -4.10 -27.37 13.61
C LYS A 134 -5.48 -27.75 14.18
N ASN A 135 -6.38 -26.79 14.40
CA ASN A 135 -7.69 -27.00 15.03
C ASN A 135 -7.64 -27.57 16.45
N MET A 136 -6.61 -27.20 17.23
CA MET A 136 -6.42 -27.65 18.61
C MET A 136 -6.68 -26.49 19.58
N GLU A 137 -7.29 -26.78 20.73
CA GLU A 137 -7.49 -25.80 21.81
C GLU A 137 -6.19 -25.43 22.52
N THR A 138 -5.24 -26.36 22.54
CA THR A 138 -3.90 -26.15 23.10
C THR A 138 -2.83 -26.39 22.05
N ILE A 139 -1.68 -25.75 22.23
CA ILE A 139 -0.49 -25.96 21.42
C ILE A 139 0.73 -26.08 22.34
N LYS A 140 1.59 -27.05 22.03
CA LYS A 140 2.85 -27.24 22.74
C LYS A 140 3.94 -26.43 22.06
N LEU A 141 4.54 -25.50 22.79
CA LEU A 141 5.72 -24.74 22.35
C LEU A 141 6.89 -25.19 23.22
N PHE A 142 7.83 -25.92 22.63
CA PHE A 142 8.89 -26.63 23.34
C PHE A 142 8.32 -27.57 24.42
N ASN A 143 8.69 -27.39 25.68
CA ASN A 143 8.22 -28.23 26.79
C ASN A 143 6.98 -27.70 27.51
N LYS A 144 6.41 -26.57 27.04
CA LYS A 144 5.30 -25.89 27.70
C LYS A 144 4.03 -25.89 26.84
N GLU A 145 2.89 -26.13 27.47
CA GLU A 145 1.58 -26.15 26.81
C GLU A 145 0.88 -24.79 26.97
N TYR A 146 0.24 -24.33 25.89
CA TYR A 146 -0.43 -23.04 25.80
C TYR A 146 -1.85 -23.19 25.30
N THR A 147 -2.77 -22.40 25.83
CA THR A 147 -4.14 -22.30 25.31
C THR A 147 -4.19 -21.34 24.12
N VAL A 148 -4.73 -21.82 23.00
CA VAL A 148 -4.92 -21.02 21.79
C VAL A 148 -6.14 -20.12 21.96
N LYS A 149 -5.91 -18.82 22.12
CA LYS A 149 -6.98 -17.81 22.30
C LYS A 149 -7.49 -17.23 21.00
N GLY A 150 -6.59 -17.09 20.02
CA GLY A 150 -6.89 -16.49 18.74
C GLY A 150 -6.12 -17.13 17.61
N VAL A 151 -6.71 -17.08 16.42
CA VAL A 151 -6.04 -17.46 15.17
C VAL A 151 -5.77 -16.18 14.40
N ALA A 152 -4.51 -15.79 14.34
CA ALA A 152 -4.07 -14.61 13.60
C ALA A 152 -4.12 -14.88 12.09
N GLY A 153 -4.59 -13.89 11.36
CA GLY A 153 -4.65 -13.91 9.92
C GLY A 153 -5.57 -12.83 9.38
N GLU A 154 -5.37 -12.51 8.12
CA GLU A 154 -6.23 -11.64 7.34
C GLU A 154 -6.58 -12.37 6.03
N ASN A 155 -7.64 -11.93 5.33
CA ASN A 155 -8.06 -12.57 4.08
C ASN A 155 -6.93 -12.57 3.03
N THR A 156 -6.00 -11.62 3.10
CA THR A 156 -4.86 -11.43 2.20
C THR A 156 -3.49 -11.71 2.87
N GLY A 157 -3.42 -11.69 4.21
CA GLY A 157 -2.17 -11.56 4.97
C GLY A 157 -1.42 -12.87 5.24
N TYR A 158 -0.41 -13.17 4.42
CA TYR A 158 0.53 -14.29 4.67
C TYR A 158 1.43 -14.07 5.90
N GLU A 159 1.72 -12.80 6.23
CA GLU A 159 2.73 -12.46 7.24
C GLU A 159 2.30 -12.86 8.66
N TYR A 160 1.02 -12.68 9.00
CA TYR A 160 0.47 -13.12 10.29
C TYR A 160 0.37 -14.66 10.38
N ASN A 161 0.24 -15.36 9.25
CA ASN A 161 -0.08 -16.79 9.22
C ASN A 161 1.04 -17.69 9.75
N ILE A 162 2.29 -17.21 9.78
CA ILE A 162 3.47 -17.94 10.28
C ILE A 162 3.99 -17.39 11.62
N LYS A 163 3.25 -16.48 12.25
CA LYS A 163 3.63 -15.82 13.50
C LYS A 163 2.93 -16.44 14.70
N ILE A 164 3.60 -16.40 15.84
CA ILE A 164 3.08 -16.77 17.15
C ILE A 164 3.22 -15.56 18.07
N TYR A 165 2.13 -15.15 18.70
CA TYR A 165 2.11 -14.02 19.65
C TYR A 165 1.83 -14.53 21.05
N VAL A 166 2.70 -14.17 21.97
CA VAL A 166 2.64 -14.59 23.38
C VAL A 166 3.08 -13.43 24.27
N SER A 167 2.53 -13.32 25.48
CA SER A 167 3.04 -12.35 26.46
C SER A 167 4.52 -12.60 26.72
N LEU A 168 5.33 -11.56 26.86
CA LEU A 168 6.77 -11.69 27.11
C LEU A 168 7.06 -12.59 28.33
N ASN A 169 6.34 -12.39 29.44
CA ASN A 169 6.48 -13.19 30.65
C ASN A 169 6.02 -14.65 30.47
N ASP A 170 5.15 -14.94 29.50
CA ASP A 170 4.67 -16.30 29.27
C ASP A 170 5.50 -17.06 28.24
N MET A 171 6.45 -16.42 27.56
CA MET A 171 7.32 -17.05 26.55
C MET A 171 7.97 -18.36 27.03
N PRO A 172 8.26 -19.30 26.12
CA PRO A 172 9.01 -20.51 26.44
C PRO A 172 10.39 -20.18 27.06
N ASP A 173 10.84 -21.03 27.98
CA ASP A 173 12.09 -20.80 28.71
C ASP A 173 13.29 -20.76 27.77
N GLU A 174 13.27 -21.54 26.70
CA GLU A 174 14.30 -21.54 25.65
C GLU A 174 14.43 -20.17 24.98
N VAL A 175 13.29 -19.49 24.75
CA VAL A 175 13.26 -18.15 24.14
C VAL A 175 13.73 -17.11 25.14
N LYS A 176 13.30 -17.20 26.40
CA LYS A 176 13.77 -16.31 27.48
C LYS A 176 15.27 -16.42 27.69
N GLN A 177 15.82 -17.64 27.68
CA GLN A 177 17.26 -17.87 27.78
C GLN A 177 18.04 -17.29 26.60
N MET A 178 17.48 -17.37 25.38
CA MET A 178 18.07 -16.74 24.19
C MET A 178 18.15 -15.22 24.39
N ILE A 179 17.04 -14.59 24.78
CA ILE A 179 16.99 -13.14 25.06
C ILE A 179 18.00 -12.76 26.16
N GLN A 180 18.07 -13.55 27.23
CA GLN A 180 18.97 -13.31 28.35
C GLN A 180 20.45 -13.38 27.96
N LYS A 181 20.80 -14.30 27.05
CA LYS A 181 22.18 -14.53 26.60
C LYS A 181 22.69 -13.40 25.70
N ASP A 182 21.81 -12.76 24.93
CA ASP A 182 22.20 -11.71 23.99
C ASP A 182 22.63 -10.40 24.69
N ASN A 183 22.33 -10.24 25.99
CA ASN A 183 22.60 -9.06 26.82
C ASN A 183 22.14 -7.72 26.20
N THR A 184 21.25 -7.84 25.21
CA THR A 184 20.71 -6.77 24.38
C THR A 184 19.25 -7.09 24.16
N PHE A 185 18.36 -6.25 24.66
CA PHE A 185 16.93 -6.38 24.45
C PHE A 185 16.45 -5.35 23.45
N GLN A 186 15.84 -5.79 22.36
CA GLN A 186 15.28 -4.92 21.33
C GLN A 186 13.76 -5.03 21.32
N MET A 187 13.10 -3.88 21.41
CA MET A 187 11.66 -3.75 21.32
C MET A 187 11.27 -2.67 20.30
N ILE A 188 10.11 -2.86 19.68
CA ILE A 188 9.49 -1.88 18.82
C ILE A 188 8.32 -1.25 19.57
N VAL A 189 8.39 0.07 19.72
CA VAL A 189 7.30 0.91 20.22
C VAL A 189 6.59 1.51 19.02
N ARG A 190 5.28 1.31 18.93
CA ARG A 190 4.47 1.72 17.79
C ARG A 190 3.17 2.36 18.27
N SER A 191 2.80 3.48 17.65
CA SER A 191 1.63 4.25 18.09
C SER A 191 1.09 5.14 16.97
N ASN A 192 -0.19 5.48 17.06
CA ASN A 192 -0.81 6.49 16.19
C ASN A 192 -0.60 7.91 16.71
N GLU A 193 -0.23 8.04 17.99
CA GLU A 193 0.20 9.27 18.64
C GLU A 193 1.71 9.23 18.88
N ASN A 194 2.35 10.38 19.10
CA ASN A 194 3.79 10.43 19.32
C ASN A 194 4.16 9.83 20.69
N PRO A 195 4.86 8.67 20.77
CA PRO A 195 5.10 7.97 22.02
C PRO A 195 6.40 8.40 22.73
N ILE A 196 7.11 9.43 22.25
CA ILE A 196 8.43 9.83 22.80
C ILE A 196 8.40 10.02 24.32
N LYS A 197 7.37 10.65 24.86
CA LYS A 197 7.26 10.87 26.32
C LYS A 197 7.11 9.57 27.11
N GLU A 198 6.37 8.59 26.58
CA GLU A 198 6.24 7.26 27.18
C GLU A 198 7.59 6.53 27.14
N ILE A 199 8.32 6.63 26.01
CA ILE A 199 9.66 6.07 25.85
C ILE A 199 10.66 6.67 26.84
N GLU A 200 10.67 8.00 26.98
CA GLU A 200 11.56 8.71 27.90
C GLU A 200 11.29 8.31 29.36
N THR A 201 10.02 8.23 29.76
CA THR A 201 9.59 7.81 31.09
C THR A 201 10.05 6.39 31.40
N PHE A 202 9.81 5.47 30.46
CA PHE A 202 10.25 4.08 30.57
C PHE A 202 11.77 3.96 30.74
N ILE A 203 12.55 4.67 29.93
CA ILE A 203 14.02 4.64 30.03
C ILE A 203 14.48 5.22 31.37
N GLN A 204 13.81 6.26 31.89
CA GLN A 204 14.12 6.82 33.20
C GLN A 204 13.88 5.79 34.32
N HIS A 205 12.73 5.10 34.33
CA HIS A 205 12.46 4.05 35.33
C HIS A 205 13.45 2.88 35.23
N MET A 206 13.81 2.45 34.02
CA MET A 206 14.83 1.42 33.83
C MET A 206 16.19 1.83 34.41
N LYS A 207 16.62 3.07 34.19
CA LYS A 207 17.90 3.60 34.71
C LYS A 207 17.90 3.85 36.21
N GLN A 208 16.74 4.09 36.82
CA GLN A 208 16.61 4.17 38.28
C GLN A 208 16.92 2.82 38.93
N ASN A 209 16.46 1.73 38.31
CA ASN A 209 16.67 0.38 38.81
C ASN A 209 18.10 -0.14 38.51
N ASN A 210 18.67 0.23 37.37
CA ASN A 210 20.04 -0.13 37.00
C ASN A 210 20.71 0.98 36.17
N LYS A 211 21.68 1.68 36.79
CA LYS A 211 22.38 2.82 36.19
C LYS A 211 23.27 2.44 35.00
N ASP A 212 23.64 1.17 34.89
CA ASP A 212 24.55 0.69 33.84
C ASP A 212 23.81 0.41 32.51
N ILE A 213 22.47 0.47 32.51
CA ILE A 213 21.66 0.29 31.32
C ILE A 213 21.89 1.44 30.34
N ASN A 214 22.25 1.07 29.12
CA ASN A 214 22.27 1.99 28.00
C ASN A 214 21.02 1.75 27.12
N ALA A 215 20.39 2.83 26.71
CA ALA A 215 19.20 2.81 25.88
C ALA A 215 19.45 3.63 24.61
N LYS A 216 19.30 2.99 23.45
CA LYS A 216 19.35 3.64 22.14
C LYS A 216 17.93 3.65 21.56
N VAL A 217 17.45 4.84 21.20
CA VAL A 217 16.14 5.04 20.58
C VAL A 217 16.33 5.52 19.15
N ILE A 218 15.71 4.85 18.19
CA ILE A 218 15.79 5.17 16.76
C ILE A 218 14.36 5.29 16.23
N SER A 219 14.05 6.39 15.53
CA SER A 219 12.79 6.46 14.78
C SER A 219 12.93 5.66 13.48
N GLU A 220 12.07 4.65 13.31
CA GLU A 220 12.13 3.74 12.16
C GLU A 220 11.31 4.24 10.97
N LYS A 221 10.59 5.37 11.09
CA LYS A 221 9.69 5.86 10.03
C LYS A 221 10.39 6.03 8.69
N GLU A 222 11.53 6.73 8.67
CA GLU A 222 12.29 6.92 7.43
C GLU A 222 12.93 5.63 6.92
N ASN A 223 13.37 4.76 7.84
CA ASN A 223 13.96 3.47 7.47
C ASN A 223 12.93 2.56 6.82
N TYR A 224 11.71 2.49 7.37
CA TYR A 224 10.62 1.71 6.82
C TYR A 224 10.12 2.27 5.49
N GLU A 225 10.03 3.60 5.34
CA GLU A 225 9.73 4.20 4.03
C GLU A 225 10.81 3.88 2.99
N LYS A 226 12.09 3.89 3.37
CA LYS A 226 13.18 3.50 2.47
C LYS A 226 13.10 2.02 2.11
N GLU A 227 12.96 1.13 3.11
CA GLU A 227 12.87 -0.32 2.93
C GLU A 227 11.68 -0.71 2.03
N LYS A 228 10.52 -0.08 2.26
CA LYS A 228 9.32 -0.28 1.45
C LYS A 228 9.54 0.15 -0.01
N ASN A 229 10.13 1.33 -0.22
CA ASN A 229 10.36 1.87 -1.57
C ASN A 229 11.56 1.25 -2.29
N SER A 230 12.49 0.58 -1.58
CA SER A 230 13.69 -0.04 -2.14
C SER A 230 13.53 -1.53 -2.44
N SER A 231 12.32 -2.08 -2.36
CA SER A 231 12.06 -3.46 -2.75
C SER A 231 12.25 -3.61 -4.26
N GLU A 232 13.43 -4.08 -4.67
CA GLU A 232 13.81 -4.26 -6.09
C GLU A 232 12.76 -5.02 -6.89
N ALA A 233 12.20 -6.09 -6.29
CA ALA A 233 11.16 -6.89 -6.93
C ALA A 233 9.87 -6.10 -7.19
N VAL A 234 9.48 -5.20 -6.26
CA VAL A 234 8.28 -4.36 -6.41
C VAL A 234 8.56 -3.22 -7.40
N GLU A 235 9.76 -2.63 -7.35
CA GLU A 235 10.17 -1.59 -8.29
C GLU A 235 10.21 -2.11 -9.74
N GLU A 236 10.81 -3.28 -9.98
CA GLU A 236 10.84 -3.92 -11.29
C GLU A 236 9.44 -4.23 -11.80
N LEU A 237 8.58 -4.80 -10.94
CA LEU A 237 7.19 -5.11 -11.28
C LEU A 237 6.40 -3.85 -11.67
N LEU A 238 6.52 -2.77 -10.87
CA LEU A 238 5.83 -1.51 -11.15
C LEU A 238 6.40 -0.77 -12.37
N SER A 239 7.64 -1.04 -12.78
CA SER A 239 8.26 -0.41 -13.94
C SER A 239 7.52 -0.69 -15.25
N PHE A 240 6.90 -1.86 -15.40
CA PHE A 240 6.19 -2.26 -16.62
C PHE A 240 4.96 -1.39 -16.90
N PRO A 241 4.00 -1.21 -15.96
CA PRO A 241 2.91 -0.25 -16.12
C PRO A 241 3.35 1.17 -16.48
N TYR A 242 4.44 1.68 -15.88
CA TYR A 242 4.95 3.01 -16.21
C TYR A 242 5.55 3.10 -17.61
N ARG A 243 6.22 2.05 -18.09
CA ARG A 243 6.69 1.99 -19.49
C ARG A 243 5.52 1.95 -20.47
N LEU A 244 4.49 1.15 -20.18
CA LEU A 244 3.27 1.09 -20.98
C LEU A 244 2.55 2.44 -21.02
N LEU A 245 2.49 3.15 -19.89
CA LEU A 245 1.97 4.50 -19.82
C LEU A 245 2.68 5.44 -20.81
N CYS A 246 4.01 5.47 -20.80
CA CYS A 246 4.78 6.33 -21.70
C CYS A 246 4.51 6.01 -23.18
N ILE A 247 4.48 4.72 -23.53
CA ILE A 247 4.19 4.27 -24.91
C ILE A 247 2.77 4.64 -25.32
N ALA A 248 1.78 4.41 -24.46
CA ALA A 248 0.38 4.73 -24.71
C ALA A 248 0.15 6.24 -24.81
N LEU A 249 0.86 7.05 -24.01
CA LEU A 249 0.79 8.51 -24.06
C LEU A 249 1.37 9.05 -25.38
N ILE A 250 2.54 8.57 -25.81
CA ILE A 250 3.13 8.94 -27.10
C ILE A 250 2.18 8.56 -28.25
N THR A 251 1.62 7.36 -28.20
CA THR A 251 0.64 6.90 -29.20
C THR A 251 -0.59 7.82 -29.21
N SER A 252 -1.10 8.19 -28.04
CA SER A 252 -2.25 9.10 -27.91
C SER A 252 -1.94 10.50 -28.44
N ILE A 253 -0.70 10.98 -28.29
CA ILE A 253 -0.23 12.23 -28.90
C ILE A 253 -0.26 12.15 -30.43
N ILE A 254 0.28 11.06 -31.01
CA ILE A 254 0.32 10.85 -32.47
C ILE A 254 -1.11 10.79 -33.03
N VAL A 255 -2.00 10.04 -32.38
CA VAL A 255 -3.40 9.93 -32.80
C VAL A 255 -4.12 11.27 -32.65
N SER A 256 -3.88 12.03 -31.57
CA SER A 256 -4.45 13.38 -31.38
C SER A 256 -3.98 14.34 -32.50
N TYR A 257 -2.71 14.28 -32.87
CA TYR A 257 -2.18 15.07 -33.98
C TYR A 257 -2.83 14.71 -35.32
N TYR A 258 -2.92 13.41 -35.63
CA TYR A 258 -3.59 12.93 -36.84
C TYR A 258 -5.07 13.32 -36.87
N TRP A 259 -5.76 13.22 -35.74
CA TRP A 259 -7.15 13.64 -35.60
C TRP A 259 -7.35 15.11 -35.96
N ILE A 260 -6.45 16.00 -35.52
CA ILE A 260 -6.48 17.43 -35.88
C ILE A 260 -6.22 17.66 -37.35
N TYR A 261 -5.29 16.92 -37.94
CA TYR A 261 -5.01 17.02 -39.37
C TYR A 261 -6.27 16.73 -40.20
N THR A 262 -7.01 15.67 -39.86
CA THR A 262 -8.28 15.35 -40.54
C THR A 262 -9.37 16.41 -40.31
N LYS A 263 -9.32 17.15 -39.20
CA LYS A 263 -10.26 18.22 -38.85
C LYS A 263 -9.81 19.63 -39.23
N LYS A 264 -8.64 19.79 -39.87
CA LYS A 264 -8.08 21.10 -40.23
C LYS A 264 -9.06 21.95 -41.02
N LYS A 265 -9.74 21.37 -42.01
CA LYS A 265 -10.71 22.07 -42.88
C LYS A 265 -11.94 22.56 -42.10
N SER A 266 -12.52 21.72 -41.25
CA SER A 266 -13.71 22.08 -40.46
C SER A 266 -13.39 23.15 -39.40
N LEU A 267 -12.22 23.06 -38.77
CA LEU A 267 -11.74 24.06 -37.80
C LEU A 267 -11.43 25.39 -38.47
N SER A 268 -10.79 25.36 -39.64
CA SER A 268 -10.47 26.57 -40.42
C SER A 268 -11.71 27.26 -40.96
N LEU A 269 -12.72 26.50 -41.39
CA LEU A 269 -14.03 27.04 -41.78
C LEU A 269 -14.71 27.75 -40.61
N ARG A 270 -14.73 27.15 -39.41
CA ARG A 270 -15.29 27.80 -38.21
C ARG A 270 -14.53 29.08 -37.85
N LYS A 271 -13.21 29.08 -37.97
CA LYS A 271 -12.37 30.27 -37.77
C LYS A 271 -12.67 31.37 -38.80
N ALA A 272 -12.85 31.01 -40.07
CA ALA A 272 -13.24 31.93 -41.14
C ALA A 272 -14.64 32.53 -40.92
N LEU A 273 -15.56 31.76 -40.33
CA LEU A 273 -16.91 32.20 -39.96
C LEU A 273 -16.95 33.02 -38.65
N GLY A 274 -15.80 33.38 -38.08
CA GLY A 274 -15.71 34.27 -36.92
C GLY A 274 -15.64 33.59 -35.55
N ALA A 275 -15.41 32.27 -35.48
CA ALA A 275 -15.21 31.60 -34.18
C ALA A 275 -13.91 32.07 -33.51
N SER A 276 -14.00 32.45 -32.23
CA SER A 276 -12.82 32.81 -31.43
C SER A 276 -11.92 31.59 -31.19
N ASN A 277 -10.62 31.82 -31.02
CA ASN A 277 -9.65 30.77 -30.72
C ASN A 277 -10.00 30.00 -29.43
N VAL A 278 -10.57 30.69 -28.43
CA VAL A 278 -11.02 30.09 -27.17
C VAL A 278 -12.21 29.15 -27.41
N ASN A 279 -13.19 29.55 -28.22
CA ASN A 279 -14.34 28.69 -28.53
C ASN A 279 -13.92 27.43 -29.30
N LEU A 280 -12.93 27.55 -30.20
CA LEU A 280 -12.35 26.39 -30.89
C LEU A 280 -11.60 25.47 -29.92
N PHE A 281 -10.86 26.04 -28.97
CA PHE A 281 -10.19 25.25 -27.92
C PHE A 281 -11.20 24.48 -27.07
N ILE A 282 -12.21 25.15 -26.53
CA ILE A 282 -13.27 24.52 -25.73
C ILE A 282 -13.95 23.42 -26.53
N PHE A 283 -14.18 23.63 -27.83
CA PHE A 283 -14.78 22.61 -28.70
C PHE A 283 -13.93 21.34 -28.83
N ILE A 284 -12.62 21.49 -29.00
CA ILE A 284 -11.67 20.37 -29.10
C ILE A 284 -11.51 19.68 -27.75
N PHE A 285 -11.27 20.47 -26.70
CA PHE A 285 -11.13 19.98 -25.33
C PHE A 285 -12.36 19.19 -24.88
N SER A 286 -13.57 19.68 -25.19
CA SER A 286 -14.81 18.97 -24.84
C SER A 286 -14.91 17.57 -25.48
N GLN A 287 -14.32 17.37 -26.67
CA GLN A 287 -14.33 16.06 -27.34
C GLN A 287 -13.34 15.09 -26.69
N LEU A 288 -12.14 15.57 -26.40
CA LEU A 288 -11.12 14.78 -25.68
C LEU A 288 -11.56 14.49 -24.25
N PHE A 289 -12.21 15.44 -23.59
CA PHE A 289 -12.78 15.27 -22.26
C PHE A 289 -13.88 14.20 -22.24
N LEU A 290 -14.80 14.22 -23.22
CA LEU A 290 -15.82 13.17 -23.33
C LEU A 290 -15.17 11.80 -23.55
N CYS A 291 -14.15 11.73 -24.40
CA CYS A 291 -13.38 10.51 -24.64
C CYS A 291 -12.67 10.01 -23.38
N ALA A 292 -12.08 10.91 -22.61
CA ALA A 292 -11.40 10.60 -21.35
C ALA A 292 -12.36 10.07 -20.29
N ILE A 293 -13.56 10.66 -20.16
CA ILE A 293 -14.59 10.17 -19.22
C ILE A 293 -15.05 8.77 -19.62
N THR A 294 -15.38 8.56 -20.89
CA THR A 294 -15.86 7.24 -21.34
C THR A 294 -14.76 6.18 -21.21
N ALA A 295 -13.50 6.53 -21.51
CA ALA A 295 -12.36 5.66 -21.32
C ALA A 295 -12.10 5.35 -19.83
N SER A 296 -12.24 6.34 -18.95
CA SER A 296 -12.11 6.16 -17.50
C SER A 296 -13.17 5.20 -16.97
N ALA A 297 -14.43 5.38 -17.38
CA ALA A 297 -15.51 4.47 -17.02
C ALA A 297 -15.23 3.05 -17.53
N CYS A 298 -14.74 2.90 -18.76
CA CYS A 298 -14.35 1.61 -19.30
C CYS A 298 -13.20 0.96 -18.53
N ALA A 299 -12.13 1.72 -18.23
CA ALA A 299 -10.99 1.23 -17.46
C ALA A 299 -11.39 0.80 -16.04
N ILE A 300 -12.28 1.53 -15.38
CA ILE A 300 -12.85 1.15 -14.07
C ILE A 300 -13.67 -0.12 -14.20
N CYS A 301 -14.52 -0.26 -15.23
CA CYS A 301 -15.28 -1.49 -15.47
C CYS A 301 -14.36 -2.70 -15.69
N ILE A 302 -13.29 -2.53 -16.48
CA ILE A 302 -12.29 -3.58 -16.70
C ILE A 302 -11.61 -3.93 -15.36
N GLN A 303 -11.12 -2.94 -14.62
CA GLN A 303 -10.50 -3.14 -13.30
C GLN A 303 -11.44 -3.87 -12.33
N TRP A 304 -12.72 -3.52 -12.31
CA TRP A 304 -13.73 -4.16 -11.47
C TRP A 304 -13.95 -5.63 -11.83
N ILE A 305 -14.07 -5.95 -13.13
CA ILE A 305 -14.19 -7.34 -13.61
C ILE A 305 -12.97 -8.17 -13.20
N PHE A 306 -11.77 -7.62 -13.39
CA PHE A 306 -10.52 -8.31 -13.03
C PHE A 306 -10.33 -8.41 -11.51
N SER A 307 -10.85 -7.46 -10.73
CA SER A 307 -10.82 -7.51 -9.27
C SER A 307 -11.62 -8.69 -8.69
N ILE A 308 -12.63 -9.19 -9.40
CA ILE A 308 -13.37 -10.40 -9.00
C ILE A 308 -12.52 -11.66 -9.21
N LEU A 309 -11.56 -11.61 -10.14
CA LEU A 309 -10.66 -12.71 -10.49
C LEU A 309 -9.27 -12.57 -9.85
N SER A 310 -9.11 -11.65 -8.90
CA SER A 310 -7.81 -11.16 -8.43
C SER A 310 -6.93 -12.22 -7.79
N GLU A 311 -7.50 -13.16 -7.03
CA GLU A 311 -6.73 -14.21 -6.33
C GLU A 311 -5.90 -15.04 -7.32
N ASN A 312 -6.52 -15.49 -8.42
CA ASN A 312 -5.82 -16.24 -9.47
C ASN A 312 -4.74 -15.39 -10.15
N ILE A 313 -5.02 -14.10 -10.39
CA ILE A 313 -4.09 -13.21 -11.11
C ILE A 313 -2.82 -12.96 -10.28
N ILE A 314 -2.96 -12.75 -8.97
CA ILE A 314 -1.82 -12.56 -8.07
C ILE A 314 -0.92 -13.79 -8.07
N GLU A 315 -1.50 -14.99 -7.98
CA GLU A 315 -0.72 -16.24 -7.96
C GLU A 315 0.12 -16.45 -9.22
N PHE A 316 -0.39 -16.06 -10.39
CA PHE A 316 0.33 -16.24 -11.66
C PHE A 316 1.23 -15.07 -12.06
N THR A 317 0.91 -13.84 -11.64
CA THR A 317 1.54 -12.63 -12.21
C THR A 317 2.14 -11.69 -11.17
N SER A 318 1.91 -11.93 -9.87
CA SER A 318 2.28 -11.02 -8.78
C SER A 318 1.61 -9.64 -8.81
N TYR A 319 0.75 -9.35 -9.78
CA TYR A 319 -0.05 -8.13 -9.81
C TYR A 319 -1.32 -8.31 -8.99
N SER A 320 -1.56 -7.38 -8.06
CA SER A 320 -2.82 -7.31 -7.33
C SER A 320 -3.76 -6.34 -8.02
N ILE A 321 -4.98 -6.81 -8.30
CA ILE A 321 -6.04 -6.02 -8.92
C ILE A 321 -7.18 -5.88 -7.94
N SER A 322 -7.35 -4.66 -7.45
CA SER A 322 -8.38 -4.24 -6.52
C SER A 322 -8.89 -2.87 -6.93
N LEU A 323 -10.08 -2.52 -6.45
CA LEU A 323 -10.71 -1.24 -6.71
C LEU A 323 -11.06 -0.57 -5.39
N GLN A 324 -10.33 0.49 -5.06
CA GLN A 324 -10.62 1.36 -3.93
C GLN A 324 -11.19 2.71 -4.40
N SER A 325 -11.82 3.47 -3.50
CA SER A 325 -12.35 4.80 -3.81
C SER A 325 -11.26 5.77 -4.26
N THR A 326 -10.06 5.67 -3.67
CA THR A 326 -8.85 6.40 -4.05
C THR A 326 -8.45 6.15 -5.51
N HIS A 327 -8.57 4.92 -5.99
CA HIS A 327 -8.28 4.54 -7.37
C HIS A 327 -9.20 5.27 -8.36
N ILE A 328 -10.49 5.38 -8.04
CA ILE A 328 -11.48 6.06 -8.88
C ILE A 328 -11.17 7.55 -8.98
N VAL A 329 -10.86 8.20 -7.86
CA VAL A 329 -10.50 9.63 -7.83
C VAL A 329 -9.24 9.89 -8.66
N MET A 330 -8.20 9.06 -8.48
CA MET A 330 -6.95 9.19 -9.24
C MET A 330 -7.13 8.91 -10.73
N CYS A 331 -7.99 7.96 -11.10
CA CYS A 331 -8.36 7.67 -12.49
C CYS A 331 -8.95 8.91 -13.18
N VAL A 332 -9.92 9.56 -12.54
CA VAL A 332 -10.57 10.77 -13.06
C VAL A 332 -9.59 11.93 -13.17
N PHE A 333 -8.75 12.12 -12.15
CA PHE A 333 -7.74 13.17 -12.16
C PHE A 333 -6.70 12.97 -13.28
N LEU A 334 -6.21 11.74 -13.43
CA LEU A 334 -5.25 11.36 -14.46
C LEU A 334 -5.84 11.53 -15.85
N SER A 335 -7.07 11.06 -16.09
CA SER A 335 -7.71 11.15 -17.40
C SER A 335 -7.96 12.60 -17.82
N LEU A 336 -8.36 13.47 -16.88
CA LEU A 336 -8.48 14.90 -17.10
C LEU A 336 -7.12 15.54 -17.46
N THR A 337 -6.06 15.15 -16.74
CA THR A 337 -4.70 15.63 -17.00
C THR A 337 -4.21 15.24 -18.39
N ILE A 338 -4.41 13.98 -18.78
CA ILE A 338 -4.06 13.50 -20.12
C ILE A 338 -4.90 14.22 -21.18
N ALA A 339 -6.21 14.38 -20.99
CA ALA A 339 -7.07 15.11 -21.92
C ALA A 339 -6.62 16.56 -22.11
N PHE A 340 -6.21 17.22 -21.03
CA PHE A 340 -5.64 18.55 -21.07
C PHE A 340 -4.35 18.59 -21.89
N ILE A 341 -3.37 17.72 -21.58
CA ILE A 341 -2.10 17.63 -22.31
C ILE A 341 -2.34 17.38 -23.81
N LEU A 342 -3.20 16.43 -24.14
CA LEU A 342 -3.53 16.07 -25.52
C LEU A 342 -4.30 17.17 -26.26
N SER A 343 -4.95 18.10 -25.54
CA SER A 343 -5.65 19.25 -26.13
C SER A 343 -4.73 20.41 -26.50
N VAL A 344 -3.57 20.53 -25.85
CA VAL A 344 -2.59 21.62 -26.11
C VAL A 344 -2.03 21.53 -27.53
N ILE A 345 -1.73 20.33 -28.00
CA ILE A 345 -1.19 20.10 -29.36
C ILE A 345 -2.16 20.62 -30.44
N PRO A 346 -3.44 20.19 -30.45
CA PRO A 346 -4.48 20.78 -31.28
C PRO A 346 -4.59 22.30 -31.17
N PHE A 347 -4.52 22.83 -29.96
CA PHE A 347 -4.68 24.26 -29.71
C PHE A 347 -3.60 25.08 -30.41
N VAL A 348 -2.33 24.69 -30.25
CA VAL A 348 -1.19 25.34 -30.91
C VAL A 348 -1.33 25.29 -32.43
N TYR A 349 -1.81 24.17 -32.98
CA TYR A 349 -2.04 24.03 -34.42
C TYR A 349 -3.14 24.97 -34.93
N VAL A 350 -4.26 25.08 -34.21
CA VAL A 350 -5.38 25.97 -34.58
C VAL A 350 -4.99 27.45 -34.49
N LEU A 351 -4.17 27.84 -33.50
CA LEU A 351 -3.65 29.20 -33.38
C LEU A 351 -2.82 29.59 -34.61
N LYS A 352 -1.90 28.72 -35.05
CA LYS A 352 -0.99 28.95 -36.18
C LYS A 352 -1.65 28.82 -37.56
N SER A 353 -2.84 28.23 -37.65
CA SER A 353 -3.52 27.99 -38.92
C SER A 353 -4.12 29.27 -39.50
N GLU A 354 -3.70 29.65 -40.72
CA GLU A 354 -4.32 30.70 -41.53
C GLU A 354 -5.53 30.11 -42.31
N PRO A 355 -6.75 30.67 -42.16
CA PRO A 355 -7.94 30.12 -42.82
C PRO A 355 -7.82 30.02 -44.34
N ALA A 356 -7.18 31.02 -44.98
CA ALA A 356 -7.04 31.10 -46.43
C ALA A 356 -6.17 29.97 -47.02
N LYS A 357 -5.13 29.53 -46.31
CA LYS A 357 -4.28 28.42 -46.76
C LYS A 357 -4.96 27.06 -46.52
N ALA A 358 -5.64 26.91 -45.39
CA ALA A 358 -6.27 25.64 -45.00
C ALA A 358 -7.57 25.29 -45.74
N LEU A 359 -8.18 26.25 -46.45
CA LEU A 359 -9.37 26.04 -47.29
C LEU A 359 -9.04 25.76 -48.76
N LYS A 360 -7.80 26.01 -49.18
CA LYS A 360 -7.29 25.80 -50.55
C LYS A 360 -6.76 24.37 -50.75
N GLU A 361 -6.37 23.72 -49.66
CA GLU A 361 -6.16 22.27 -49.53
C GLU A 361 -7.49 21.55 -49.25
#